data_AF-V6U568-F1
#
_entry.id   AF-V6U568-F1
#
_cell.length_a   1.000
_cell.length_b   1.000
_cell.length_c   1.000
_cell.angle_alpha   90.00
_cell.angle_beta   90.00
_cell.angle_gamma   90.00
#
_symmetry.space_group_name_H-M   'P 1'
#
loop_
_entity.id
_entity.type
_entity.pdbx_description
1 polymer ?
#
loop_
_entity_poly.entity_id
_entity_poly.type
_entity_poly.pdbx_seq_one_letter_code
_entity_poly.pdbx_strand_id
1 'polypeptide(L)'
;VGALAADCGSEAAATNCDGANCETVGSTKVCIQCTAGNVPINGICKPNGDPTVSTAGCTKGSDPLDGNSKTCGKCEGDTYFLYKGGCYSTSDATGKILCATATSGACTQGAEGYFAIPEAPSSGESVVKCDNYAAGVPISTGTYKGVADCAVCTAPRKGTSSGDQQIAICNKCTGAKIVKTADGATSCIDESACSGGFFVETTASGSTSSKVCTACTDENCNVCAEAGEGKCSQCKTTGKMYLKKADGSQTGTCVDEADCKDGSTHYPDDPAKTCKSCAEGVPNCRTCTKESSGNTVTCSACLEGFFVESKSTCTACADSNCAVCDGGADQCSKCKDGFNLDSKV
;
A
#
# COMPACT_ATOMS: atom_id res chain seq x y z
N VAL A 1 14.77 26.40 -9.05
CA VAL A 1 15.50 26.26 -10.33
C VAL A 1 14.45 26.03 -11.40
N GLY A 2 14.14 27.05 -12.21
CA GLY A 2 13.09 26.97 -13.23
C GLY A 2 13.53 26.01 -14.32
N ALA A 3 12.76 24.94 -14.53
CA ALA A 3 12.97 24.05 -15.65
C ALA A 3 12.82 24.87 -16.94
N LEU A 4 13.90 24.98 -17.71
CA LEU A 4 13.84 25.51 -19.07
C LEU A 4 12.82 24.65 -19.82
N ALA A 5 11.70 25.27 -20.24
CA ALA A 5 10.71 24.61 -21.06
C ALA A 5 11.40 24.21 -22.37
N ALA A 6 11.63 22.91 -22.53
CA ALA A 6 12.29 22.37 -23.72
C ALA A 6 11.43 22.71 -24.94
N ASP A 7 12.07 23.29 -25.96
CA ASP A 7 11.47 23.52 -27.28
C ASP A 7 10.82 22.21 -27.78
N CYS A 8 9.77 22.32 -28.59
CA CYS A 8 8.99 21.20 -29.11
C CYS A 8 9.79 20.23 -30.01
N GLY A 9 11.08 20.49 -30.20
CA GLY A 9 12.00 19.72 -31.01
C GLY A 9 11.85 20.05 -32.50
N SER A 10 12.34 19.16 -33.35
CA SER A 10 12.23 19.27 -34.83
C SER A 10 11.15 18.34 -35.41
N GLU A 11 10.24 17.86 -34.56
CA GLU A 11 9.19 16.91 -34.94
C GLU A 11 7.99 17.61 -35.59
N ALA A 12 7.08 16.84 -36.20
CA ALA A 12 5.86 17.37 -36.81
C ALA A 12 5.02 18.21 -35.83
N ALA A 13 5.09 17.90 -34.53
CA ALA A 13 4.45 18.66 -33.46
C ALA A 13 5.02 20.07 -33.27
N ALA A 14 6.28 20.35 -33.67
CA ALA A 14 6.89 21.67 -33.52
C ALA A 14 6.40 22.69 -34.57
N THR A 15 5.91 22.20 -35.71
CA THR A 15 5.41 23.09 -36.78
C THR A 15 4.14 23.80 -36.30
N ASN A 16 4.16 25.14 -36.32
CA ASN A 16 3.06 26.00 -35.84
C ASN A 16 2.70 25.81 -34.35
N CYS A 17 3.58 25.24 -33.54
CA CYS A 17 3.41 25.21 -32.09
C CYS A 17 3.85 26.52 -31.46
N ASP A 18 3.12 27.00 -30.45
CA ASP A 18 3.38 28.28 -29.79
C ASP A 18 4.54 28.14 -28.79
N GLY A 19 5.78 28.13 -29.29
CA GLY A 19 6.98 28.03 -28.46
C GLY A 19 7.06 26.70 -27.70
N ALA A 20 7.23 26.77 -26.37
CA ALA A 20 7.46 25.59 -25.52
C ALA A 20 6.16 24.91 -25.03
N ASN A 21 5.03 25.13 -25.70
CA ASN A 21 3.75 24.52 -25.35
C ASN A 21 3.65 23.07 -25.86
N CYS A 22 4.54 22.21 -25.37
CA CYS A 22 4.58 20.80 -25.72
C CYS A 22 4.61 19.88 -24.51
N GLU A 23 3.99 18.72 -24.67
CA GLU A 23 3.97 17.63 -23.70
C GLU A 23 4.50 16.34 -24.33
N THR A 24 4.93 15.38 -23.51
CA THR A 24 5.31 14.05 -23.98
C THR A 24 4.19 13.07 -23.67
N VAL A 25 3.67 12.41 -24.71
CA VAL A 25 2.69 11.33 -24.61
C VAL A 25 3.36 10.04 -25.06
N GLY A 26 3.62 9.12 -24.13
CA GLY A 26 4.47 7.96 -24.37
C GLY A 26 5.89 8.39 -24.76
N SER A 27 6.28 8.12 -26.00
CA SER A 27 7.56 8.59 -26.59
C SER A 27 7.39 9.74 -27.59
N THR A 28 6.16 10.21 -27.83
CA THR A 28 5.85 11.23 -28.84
C THR A 28 5.74 12.61 -28.20
N LYS A 29 6.36 13.63 -28.79
CA LYS A 29 6.08 15.03 -28.42
C LYS A 29 4.81 15.51 -29.11
N VAL A 30 3.95 16.17 -28.34
CA VAL A 30 2.68 16.73 -28.80
C VAL A 30 2.60 18.20 -28.47
N CYS A 31 2.10 19.01 -29.38
CA CYS A 31 1.77 20.41 -29.12
C CYS A 31 0.42 20.52 -28.42
N ILE A 32 0.38 21.27 -27.32
CA ILE A 32 -0.84 21.52 -26.54
C ILE A 32 -1.40 22.94 -26.75
N GLN A 33 -0.65 23.80 -27.45
CA GLN A 33 -1.13 25.12 -27.87
C GLN A 33 -0.42 25.59 -29.13
N CYS A 34 -1.20 25.86 -30.18
CA CYS A 34 -0.70 26.28 -31.48
C CYS A 34 -0.61 27.80 -31.61
N THR A 35 0.09 28.26 -32.65
CA THR A 35 0.01 29.64 -33.11
C THR A 35 -1.39 29.95 -33.64
N ALA A 36 -1.82 31.21 -33.53
CA ALA A 36 -3.17 31.66 -33.90
C ALA A 36 -3.60 31.18 -35.31
N GLY A 37 -4.86 30.74 -35.43
CA GLY A 37 -5.44 30.18 -36.65
C GLY A 37 -5.18 28.68 -36.84
N ASN A 38 -4.58 28.02 -35.84
CA ASN A 38 -4.30 26.60 -35.83
C ASN A 38 -4.75 25.97 -34.51
N VAL A 39 -5.07 24.68 -34.52
CA VAL A 39 -5.48 23.91 -33.35
C VAL A 39 -4.79 22.53 -33.32
N PRO A 40 -4.54 21.95 -32.13
CA PRO A 40 -3.90 20.64 -32.05
C PRO A 40 -4.86 19.50 -32.38
N ILE A 41 -4.51 18.71 -33.39
CA ILE A 41 -5.17 17.45 -33.75
C ILE A 41 -4.13 16.33 -33.64
N ASN A 42 -4.37 15.35 -32.77
CA ASN A 42 -3.40 14.32 -32.40
C ASN A 42 -2.02 14.90 -32.01
N GLY A 43 -2.00 16.08 -31.38
CA GLY A 43 -0.76 16.76 -30.97
C GLY A 43 -0.03 17.52 -32.08
N ILE A 44 -0.57 17.57 -33.30
CA ILE A 44 0.00 18.33 -34.42
C ILE A 44 -0.88 19.55 -34.69
N CYS A 45 -0.27 20.73 -34.84
CA CYS A 45 -0.99 21.95 -35.17
C CYS A 45 -1.49 21.94 -36.60
N LYS A 46 -2.82 22.02 -36.75
CA LYS A 46 -3.51 22.05 -38.04
C LYS A 46 -4.24 23.38 -38.22
N PRO A 47 -4.22 23.99 -39.43
CA PRO A 47 -5.03 25.16 -39.71
C PRO A 47 -6.52 24.88 -39.50
N ASN A 48 -7.29 25.87 -39.06
CA ASN A 48 -8.73 25.69 -38.76
C ASN A 48 -9.55 25.07 -39.91
N GLY A 49 -9.15 25.31 -41.17
CA GLY A 49 -9.83 24.79 -42.37
C GLY A 49 -9.35 23.40 -42.82
N ASP A 50 -8.43 22.76 -42.10
CA ASP A 50 -7.94 21.41 -42.44
C ASP A 50 -9.07 20.37 -42.24
N PRO A 51 -9.31 19.45 -43.20
CA PRO A 51 -10.36 18.44 -43.08
C PRO A 51 -10.30 17.61 -41.80
N THR A 52 -9.10 17.37 -41.26
CA THR A 52 -8.93 16.60 -40.02
C THR A 52 -9.45 17.32 -38.78
N VAL A 53 -9.45 18.67 -38.79
CA VAL A 53 -10.05 19.51 -37.73
C VAL A 53 -11.57 19.36 -37.75
N SER A 54 -12.18 19.35 -38.94
CA SER A 54 -13.62 19.10 -39.10
C SER A 54 -14.01 17.67 -38.72
N THR A 55 -13.22 16.66 -39.10
CA THR A 55 -13.45 15.26 -38.68
C THR A 55 -13.36 15.08 -37.16
N ALA A 56 -12.44 15.77 -36.51
CA ALA A 56 -12.34 15.78 -35.06
C ALA A 56 -13.50 16.54 -34.37
N GLY A 57 -14.21 17.38 -35.13
CA GLY A 57 -15.26 18.26 -34.60
C GLY A 57 -14.71 19.28 -33.61
N CYS A 58 -13.53 19.85 -33.88
CA CYS A 58 -12.89 20.79 -32.97
C CYS A 58 -13.57 22.17 -33.02
N THR A 59 -13.97 22.68 -31.85
CA THR A 59 -14.62 23.98 -31.68
C THR A 59 -14.09 24.73 -30.45
N LYS A 60 -14.42 26.02 -30.28
CA LYS A 60 -14.08 26.82 -29.10
C LYS A 60 -15.16 26.64 -28.00
N GLY A 61 -15.56 25.41 -27.73
CA GLY A 61 -16.74 25.10 -26.91
C GLY A 61 -18.00 25.08 -27.77
N SER A 62 -18.95 25.97 -27.52
CA SER A 62 -20.16 26.09 -28.35
C SER A 62 -19.96 26.93 -29.61
N ASP A 63 -18.88 27.70 -29.67
CA ASP A 63 -18.58 28.61 -30.77
C ASP A 63 -17.65 27.98 -31.82
N PRO A 64 -17.80 28.33 -33.11
CA PRO A 64 -16.86 27.92 -34.15
C PRO A 64 -15.43 28.42 -33.90
N LEU A 65 -14.44 27.75 -34.51
CA LEU A 65 -13.06 28.25 -34.53
C LEU A 65 -12.96 29.57 -35.33
N ASP A 66 -12.04 30.42 -34.91
CA ASP A 66 -11.75 31.72 -35.51
C ASP A 66 -10.24 31.91 -35.75
N GLY A 67 -9.83 32.98 -36.44
CA GLY A 67 -8.42 33.26 -36.74
C GLY A 67 -7.51 33.45 -35.51
N ASN A 68 -8.08 33.56 -34.30
CA ASN A 68 -7.34 33.68 -33.05
C ASN A 68 -7.29 32.36 -32.26
N SER A 69 -7.96 31.32 -32.75
CA SER A 69 -8.00 30.01 -32.11
C SER A 69 -6.60 29.39 -32.09
N LYS A 70 -6.24 28.83 -30.94
CA LYS A 70 -4.94 28.20 -30.66
C LYS A 70 -5.07 26.76 -30.15
N THR A 71 -6.26 26.40 -29.70
CA THR A 71 -6.62 25.14 -29.05
C THR A 71 -8.04 24.75 -29.43
N CYS A 72 -8.35 23.46 -29.29
CA CYS A 72 -9.71 22.96 -29.24
C CYS A 72 -10.26 23.13 -27.83
N GLY A 73 -11.45 23.74 -27.71
CA GLY A 73 -12.22 23.80 -26.47
C GLY A 73 -13.21 22.65 -26.32
N LYS A 74 -13.57 21.98 -27.42
CA LYS A 74 -14.45 20.81 -27.46
C LYS A 74 -14.13 19.99 -28.71
N CYS A 75 -14.34 18.68 -28.63
CA CYS A 75 -14.32 17.75 -29.76
C CYS A 75 -15.73 17.17 -29.95
N GLU A 76 -16.12 16.88 -31.19
CA GLU A 76 -17.44 16.33 -31.50
C GLU A 76 -17.37 14.99 -32.25
N GLY A 77 -16.21 14.60 -32.76
CA GLY A 77 -16.03 13.31 -33.41
C GLY A 77 -16.19 12.14 -32.44
N ASP A 78 -16.89 11.08 -32.86
CA ASP A 78 -17.22 9.93 -32.00
C ASP A 78 -16.00 9.16 -31.47
N THR A 79 -14.92 9.11 -32.25
CA THR A 79 -13.66 8.46 -31.86
C THR A 79 -12.64 9.45 -31.33
N TYR A 80 -13.04 10.70 -31.11
CA TYR A 80 -12.17 11.76 -30.61
C TYR A 80 -12.48 12.09 -29.16
N PHE A 81 -11.46 12.51 -28.43
CA PHE A 81 -11.58 13.04 -27.08
C PHE A 81 -10.71 14.27 -26.88
N LEU A 82 -11.13 15.14 -25.97
CA LEU A 82 -10.37 16.32 -25.59
C LEU A 82 -9.29 15.95 -24.56
N TYR A 83 -8.06 16.37 -24.85
CA TYR A 83 -6.92 16.29 -23.94
C TYR A 83 -6.04 17.53 -24.13
N LYS A 84 -5.78 18.28 -23.06
CA LYS A 84 -4.89 19.46 -23.03
C LYS A 84 -5.05 20.42 -24.21
N GLY A 85 -6.30 20.77 -24.52
CA GLY A 85 -6.61 21.74 -25.58
C GLY A 85 -6.47 21.20 -27.02
N GLY A 86 -6.39 19.88 -27.21
CA GLY A 86 -6.37 19.24 -28.52
C GLY A 86 -7.38 18.10 -28.63
N CYS A 87 -7.78 17.78 -29.86
CA CYS A 87 -8.62 16.61 -30.15
C CYS A 87 -7.75 15.43 -30.58
N TYR A 88 -7.87 14.31 -29.86
CA TYR A 88 -7.08 13.11 -30.09
C TYR A 88 -8.00 11.95 -30.49
N SER A 89 -7.64 11.20 -31.53
CA SER A 89 -8.40 10.06 -32.01
C SER A 89 -7.93 8.76 -31.36
N THR A 90 -8.85 7.91 -30.91
CA THR A 90 -8.54 6.54 -30.46
C THR A 90 -8.05 5.61 -31.59
N SER A 91 -8.07 6.08 -32.85
CA SER A 91 -7.47 5.37 -33.98
C SER A 91 -6.01 5.77 -34.23
N ASP A 92 -5.62 6.95 -33.78
CA ASP A 92 -4.25 7.48 -33.89
C ASP A 92 -3.32 6.85 -32.86
N ALA A 93 -2.03 6.69 -33.19
CA ALA A 93 -1.05 6.10 -32.29
C ALA A 93 -0.92 6.89 -30.97
N THR A 94 -0.99 8.22 -31.03
CA THR A 94 -0.90 9.10 -29.87
C THR A 94 -2.17 9.02 -29.02
N GLY A 95 -3.35 9.06 -29.65
CA GLY A 95 -4.60 8.99 -28.93
C GLY A 95 -4.83 7.63 -28.24
N LYS A 96 -4.37 6.52 -28.86
CA LYS A 96 -4.39 5.18 -28.25
C LYS A 96 -3.58 5.05 -26.98
N ILE A 97 -2.52 5.84 -26.80
CA ILE A 97 -1.71 5.84 -25.58
C ILE A 97 -2.50 6.44 -24.41
N LEU A 98 -3.40 7.37 -24.68
CA LEU A 98 -4.16 8.09 -23.66
C LEU A 98 -5.50 7.39 -23.37
N CYS A 99 -6.22 7.00 -24.42
CA CYS A 99 -7.60 6.58 -24.34
C CYS A 99 -7.86 5.33 -25.19
N ALA A 100 -8.46 4.31 -24.58
CA ALA A 100 -8.87 3.08 -25.27
C ALA A 100 -10.20 3.29 -26.03
N THR A 101 -11.16 3.97 -25.39
CA THR A 101 -12.50 4.20 -25.94
C THR A 101 -12.94 5.64 -25.70
N ALA A 102 -13.44 6.30 -26.75
CA ALA A 102 -13.98 7.65 -26.69
C ALA A 102 -15.39 7.68 -27.25
N THR A 103 -16.17 8.67 -26.83
CA THR A 103 -17.52 8.92 -27.34
C THR A 103 -17.84 10.41 -27.22
N SER A 104 -18.35 10.99 -28.31
CA SER A 104 -18.82 12.38 -28.35
C SER A 104 -17.83 13.41 -27.75
N GLY A 105 -16.54 13.27 -28.05
CA GLY A 105 -15.51 14.20 -27.58
C GLY A 105 -14.93 13.94 -26.20
N ALA A 106 -15.32 12.86 -25.51
CA ALA A 106 -14.79 12.48 -24.20
C ALA A 106 -14.22 11.07 -24.19
N CYS A 107 -13.11 10.88 -23.48
CA CYS A 107 -12.60 9.55 -23.17
C CYS A 107 -13.52 8.88 -22.16
N THR A 108 -14.04 7.70 -22.51
CA THR A 108 -14.91 6.88 -21.64
C THR A 108 -14.16 5.72 -21.01
N GLN A 109 -13.02 5.33 -21.59
CA GLN A 109 -12.10 4.37 -21.02
C GLN A 109 -10.65 4.77 -21.27
N GLY A 110 -9.92 5.07 -20.20
CA GLY A 110 -8.48 5.36 -20.27
C GLY A 110 -7.70 4.14 -20.76
N ALA A 111 -6.61 4.40 -21.48
CA ALA A 111 -5.64 3.36 -21.83
C ALA A 111 -4.77 2.99 -20.60
N GLU A 112 -3.93 1.95 -20.71
CA GLU A 112 -3.04 1.57 -19.60
C GLU A 112 -2.13 2.75 -19.20
N GLY A 113 -2.09 3.06 -17.90
CA GLY A 113 -1.39 4.24 -17.37
C GLY A 113 -2.22 5.53 -17.37
N TYR A 114 -3.48 5.47 -17.81
CA TYR A 114 -4.43 6.56 -17.80
C TYR A 114 -5.80 6.08 -17.27
N PHE A 115 -6.59 7.00 -16.75
CA PHE A 115 -7.98 6.74 -16.40
C PHE A 115 -8.88 7.81 -17.02
N ALA A 116 -10.08 7.40 -17.45
CA ALA A 116 -11.11 8.31 -17.90
C ALA A 116 -11.74 8.99 -16.68
N ILE A 117 -11.99 10.29 -16.77
CA ILE A 117 -12.73 11.01 -15.73
C ILE A 117 -14.20 10.55 -15.80
N PRO A 118 -14.80 10.05 -14.70
CA PRO A 118 -16.20 9.65 -14.69
C PRO A 118 -17.13 10.77 -15.14
N GLU A 119 -17.92 10.51 -16.18
CA GLU A 119 -18.87 11.47 -16.77
C GLU A 119 -18.21 12.80 -17.19
N ALA A 120 -17.00 12.73 -17.77
CA ALA A 120 -16.31 13.90 -18.30
C ALA A 120 -17.18 14.67 -19.31
N PRO A 121 -17.19 16.02 -19.24
CA PRO A 121 -17.81 16.82 -20.29
C PRO A 121 -16.99 16.74 -21.58
N SER A 122 -17.63 16.94 -22.73
CA SER A 122 -16.94 17.06 -24.03
C SER A 122 -16.13 18.36 -24.18
N SER A 123 -16.36 19.33 -23.29
CA SER A 123 -15.71 20.65 -23.28
C SER A 123 -14.61 20.78 -22.22
N GLY A 124 -14.04 19.66 -21.77
CA GLY A 124 -13.03 19.63 -20.73
C GLY A 124 -12.13 18.40 -20.84
N GLU A 125 -11.09 18.37 -20.02
CA GLU A 125 -10.23 17.19 -19.90
C GLU A 125 -11.07 15.97 -19.56
N SER A 126 -10.84 14.87 -20.28
CA SER A 126 -11.60 13.63 -20.11
C SER A 126 -10.74 12.45 -19.67
N VAL A 127 -9.42 12.62 -19.63
CA VAL A 127 -8.46 11.58 -19.32
C VAL A 127 -7.33 12.13 -18.45
N VAL A 128 -6.89 11.33 -17.49
CA VAL A 128 -5.85 11.72 -16.53
C VAL A 128 -4.81 10.60 -16.44
N LYS A 129 -3.53 10.97 -16.46
CA LYS A 129 -2.43 10.03 -16.29
C LYS A 129 -2.38 9.51 -14.85
N CYS A 130 -2.10 8.22 -14.67
CA CYS A 130 -2.09 7.57 -13.37
C CYS A 130 -1.07 8.16 -12.39
N ASP A 131 0.00 8.80 -12.87
CA ASP A 131 1.00 9.50 -12.05
C ASP A 131 0.80 11.02 -11.99
N ASN A 132 -0.33 11.57 -12.43
CA ASN A 132 -0.63 13.00 -12.29
C ASN A 132 -1.09 13.33 -10.86
N TYR A 133 -0.16 13.31 -9.90
CA TYR A 133 -0.47 13.44 -8.47
C TYR A 133 -0.43 14.89 -7.95
N ALA A 134 0.43 15.75 -8.52
CA ALA A 134 0.76 17.04 -7.91
C ALA A 134 -0.38 18.06 -8.03
N ALA A 135 -0.75 18.42 -9.26
CA ALA A 135 -1.82 19.40 -9.52
C ALA A 135 -3.19 18.72 -9.71
N GLY A 136 -3.22 17.57 -10.39
CA GLY A 136 -4.46 16.95 -10.84
C GLY A 136 -5.12 17.76 -11.96
N VAL A 137 -6.37 17.39 -12.25
CA VAL A 137 -7.21 18.01 -13.27
C VAL A 137 -8.51 18.50 -12.62
N PRO A 138 -8.67 19.81 -12.40
CA PRO A 138 -9.89 20.38 -11.84
C PRO A 138 -11.00 20.45 -12.91
N ILE A 139 -12.17 19.91 -12.59
CA ILE A 139 -13.42 20.09 -13.33
C ILE A 139 -14.56 20.44 -12.37
N SER A 140 -15.76 20.66 -12.91
CA SER A 140 -16.94 21.05 -12.11
C SER A 140 -17.31 20.03 -11.03
N THR A 141 -16.99 18.74 -11.23
CA THR A 141 -17.30 17.65 -10.30
C THR A 141 -16.15 17.29 -9.37
N GLY A 142 -15.03 18.02 -9.40
CA GLY A 142 -13.90 17.79 -8.49
C GLY A 142 -12.55 17.90 -9.17
N THR A 143 -11.49 17.69 -8.39
CA THR A 143 -10.11 17.62 -8.86
C THR A 143 -9.65 16.17 -8.93
N TYR A 144 -9.43 15.68 -10.15
CA TYR A 144 -9.04 14.29 -10.40
C TYR A 144 -7.53 14.15 -10.44
N LYS A 145 -6.98 13.25 -9.61
CA LYS A 145 -5.55 13.06 -9.40
C LYS A 145 -5.16 11.60 -9.57
N GLY A 146 -3.97 11.39 -10.12
CA GLY A 146 -3.24 10.15 -10.02
C GLY A 146 -2.53 9.99 -8.67
N VAL A 147 -1.72 8.94 -8.57
CA VAL A 147 -0.87 8.63 -7.42
C VAL A 147 0.58 8.71 -7.85
N ALA A 148 1.44 9.32 -7.04
CA ALA A 148 2.86 9.45 -7.36
C ALA A 148 3.46 8.08 -7.68
N ASP A 149 4.27 8.02 -8.75
CA ASP A 149 4.93 6.81 -9.23
C ASP A 149 3.97 5.65 -9.61
N CYS A 150 2.70 5.93 -9.90
CA CYS A 150 1.73 4.92 -10.30
C CYS A 150 1.75 4.63 -11.80
N ALA A 151 1.97 3.37 -12.17
CA ALA A 151 2.00 2.90 -13.55
C ALA A 151 0.62 2.50 -14.09
N VAL A 152 -0.23 1.90 -13.24
CA VAL A 152 -1.58 1.44 -13.61
C VAL A 152 -2.53 1.77 -12.48
N CYS A 153 -3.68 2.34 -12.80
CA CYS A 153 -4.65 2.79 -11.81
C CYS A 153 -6.09 2.56 -12.27
N THR A 154 -7.01 2.51 -11.31
CA THR A 154 -8.45 2.54 -11.50
C THR A 154 -8.96 3.95 -11.24
N ALA A 155 -9.88 4.42 -12.08
CA ALA A 155 -10.53 5.72 -11.92
C ALA A 155 -11.16 5.84 -10.51
N PRO A 156 -11.08 7.02 -9.87
CA PRO A 156 -11.82 7.28 -8.65
C PRO A 156 -13.32 7.33 -8.92
N ARG A 157 -14.11 7.43 -7.86
CA ARG A 157 -15.55 7.70 -7.98
C ARG A 157 -15.75 9.12 -8.54
N LYS A 158 -16.93 9.34 -9.13
CA LYS A 158 -17.36 10.68 -9.54
C LYS A 158 -17.47 11.55 -8.30
N GLY A 159 -16.81 12.71 -8.31
CA GLY A 159 -17.02 13.72 -7.29
C GLY A 159 -18.36 14.44 -7.48
N THR A 160 -18.79 15.14 -6.43
CA THR A 160 -20.08 15.83 -6.37
C THR A 160 -19.93 17.34 -6.53
N SER A 161 -18.73 17.85 -6.26
CA SER A 161 -18.45 19.28 -6.14
C SER A 161 -17.01 19.59 -6.58
N SER A 162 -16.75 20.80 -7.06
CA SER A 162 -15.42 21.24 -7.50
C SER A 162 -14.33 21.18 -6.42
N GLY A 163 -14.71 21.25 -5.14
CA GLY A 163 -13.80 21.12 -4.00
C GLY A 163 -13.36 19.67 -3.70
N ASP A 164 -14.03 18.67 -4.26
CA ASP A 164 -13.75 17.27 -3.97
C ASP A 164 -12.39 16.86 -4.55
N GLN A 165 -11.59 16.14 -3.77
CA GLN A 165 -10.35 15.53 -4.24
C GLN A 165 -10.65 14.07 -4.63
N GLN A 166 -10.54 13.75 -5.93
CA GLN A 166 -10.81 12.42 -6.47
C GLN A 166 -9.48 11.78 -6.88
N ILE A 167 -8.94 10.92 -6.01
CA ILE A 167 -7.63 10.28 -6.20
C ILE A 167 -7.83 8.86 -6.72
N ALA A 168 -7.20 8.55 -7.85
CA ALA A 168 -7.24 7.22 -8.45
C ALA A 168 -6.68 6.14 -7.51
N ILE A 169 -7.15 4.91 -7.68
CA ILE A 169 -6.63 3.74 -6.96
C ILE A 169 -5.46 3.18 -7.77
N CYS A 170 -4.25 3.23 -7.24
CA CYS A 170 -3.09 2.64 -7.88
C CYS A 170 -3.10 1.12 -7.73
N ASN A 171 -3.04 0.41 -8.86
CA ASN A 171 -2.99 -1.05 -8.92
C ASN A 171 -1.57 -1.56 -9.14
N LYS A 172 -0.68 -0.74 -9.71
CA LYS A 172 0.71 -1.08 -9.98
C LYS A 172 1.59 0.16 -9.97
N CYS A 173 2.69 0.08 -9.25
CA CYS A 173 3.70 1.14 -9.22
C CYS A 173 4.71 1.01 -10.37
N THR A 174 5.40 2.11 -10.64
CA THR A 174 6.55 2.16 -11.55
C THR A 174 7.79 1.61 -10.84
N GLY A 175 8.72 1.05 -11.62
CA GLY A 175 10.00 0.54 -11.10
C GLY A 175 9.83 -0.61 -10.10
N ALA A 176 10.63 -0.57 -9.02
CA ALA A 176 10.66 -1.59 -7.97
C ALA A 176 9.74 -1.28 -6.77
N LYS A 177 8.93 -0.21 -6.86
CA LYS A 177 8.01 0.18 -5.79
C LYS A 177 6.84 -0.78 -5.70
N ILE A 178 6.25 -0.88 -4.52
CA ILE A 178 5.07 -1.70 -4.23
C ILE A 178 3.88 -0.83 -3.86
N VAL A 179 2.67 -1.32 -4.14
CA VAL A 179 1.43 -0.64 -3.77
C VAL A 179 1.18 -0.85 -2.28
N LYS A 180 1.04 0.23 -1.52
CA LYS A 180 0.54 0.22 -0.14
C LYS A 180 -0.89 0.70 -0.11
N THR A 181 -1.76 -0.10 0.52
CA THR A 181 -3.17 0.27 0.75
C THR A 181 -3.39 0.55 2.22
N ALA A 182 -3.78 1.77 2.56
CA ALA A 182 -4.12 2.18 3.91
C ALA A 182 -5.44 2.96 3.88
N ASP A 183 -6.40 2.56 4.72
CA ASP A 183 -7.72 3.23 4.83
C ASP A 183 -8.45 3.42 3.49
N GLY A 184 -8.29 2.45 2.58
CA GLY A 184 -8.88 2.49 1.23
C GLY A 184 -8.16 3.41 0.23
N ALA A 185 -7.10 4.11 0.64
CA ALA A 185 -6.23 4.88 -0.24
C ALA A 185 -4.98 4.07 -0.63
N THR A 186 -4.42 4.38 -1.80
CA THR A 186 -3.22 3.69 -2.31
C THR A 186 -2.05 4.66 -2.48
N SER A 187 -0.85 4.14 -2.28
CA SER A 187 0.41 4.86 -2.48
C SER A 187 1.49 3.93 -3.00
N CYS A 188 2.48 4.47 -3.70
CA CYS A 188 3.64 3.73 -4.14
C CYS A 188 4.82 4.00 -3.22
N ILE A 189 5.34 2.94 -2.60
CA ILE A 189 6.45 3.02 -1.65
C ILE A 189 7.55 2.03 -2.01
N ASP A 190 8.75 2.28 -1.52
CA ASP A 190 9.80 1.26 -1.54
C ASP A 190 9.42 0.10 -0.61
N GLU A 191 9.78 -1.13 -0.99
CA GLU A 191 9.45 -2.35 -0.21
C GLU A 191 9.93 -2.24 1.25
N SER A 192 11.12 -1.66 1.47
CA SER A 192 11.69 -1.43 2.80
C SER A 192 10.90 -0.47 3.68
N ALA A 193 10.01 0.34 3.10
CA ALA A 193 9.14 1.25 3.84
C ALA A 193 7.81 0.58 4.26
N CYS A 194 7.58 -0.69 3.90
CA CYS A 194 6.40 -1.44 4.32
C CYS A 194 6.50 -1.87 5.78
N SER A 195 6.15 -0.94 6.67
CA SER A 195 6.16 -1.10 8.12
C SER A 195 5.08 -0.21 8.75
N GLY A 196 4.98 -0.20 10.09
CA GLY A 196 4.03 0.67 10.80
C GLY A 196 2.62 0.09 10.83
N GLY A 197 2.51 -1.21 11.06
CA GLY A 197 1.28 -1.99 11.00
C GLY A 197 1.00 -2.58 9.63
N PHE A 198 2.04 -2.88 8.85
CA PHE A 198 1.93 -3.45 7.51
C PHE A 198 2.96 -4.56 7.30
N PHE A 199 2.72 -5.39 6.29
CA PHE A 199 3.63 -6.44 5.83
C PHE A 199 3.64 -6.55 4.30
N VAL A 200 4.71 -7.13 3.78
CA VAL A 200 4.85 -7.40 2.34
C VAL A 200 4.12 -8.70 2.02
N GLU A 201 2.98 -8.58 1.36
CA GLU A 201 2.23 -9.70 0.82
C GLU A 201 2.73 -10.01 -0.59
N THR A 202 3.11 -11.27 -0.83
CA THR A 202 3.56 -11.74 -2.13
C THR A 202 2.47 -12.61 -2.75
N THR A 203 1.89 -12.16 -3.86
CA THR A 203 0.95 -12.95 -4.65
C THR A 203 1.67 -13.57 -5.84
N ALA A 204 1.71 -14.89 -5.89
CA ALA A 204 2.24 -15.62 -7.04
C ALA A 204 1.15 -15.82 -8.09
N SER A 205 1.42 -15.44 -9.33
CA SER A 205 0.59 -15.75 -10.50
C SER A 205 1.46 -16.44 -11.56
N GLY A 206 1.50 -17.78 -11.53
CA GLY A 206 2.38 -18.55 -12.41
C GLY A 206 3.86 -18.25 -12.16
N SER A 207 4.59 -17.80 -13.20
CA SER A 207 6.01 -17.44 -13.11
C SER A 207 6.29 -16.00 -12.65
N THR A 208 5.24 -15.19 -12.40
CA THR A 208 5.39 -13.82 -11.92
C THR A 208 4.88 -13.69 -10.48
N SER A 209 5.63 -12.98 -9.64
CA SER A 209 5.23 -12.64 -8.28
C SER A 209 5.01 -11.14 -8.17
N SER A 210 3.86 -10.73 -7.66
CA SER A 210 3.56 -9.33 -7.33
C SER A 210 3.66 -9.12 -5.83
N LYS A 211 4.23 -7.99 -5.40
CA LYS A 211 4.31 -7.62 -3.98
C LYS A 211 3.40 -6.42 -3.71
N VAL A 212 2.65 -6.49 -2.63
CA VAL A 212 1.83 -5.38 -2.11
C VAL A 212 2.09 -5.21 -0.62
N CYS A 213 1.88 -4.01 -0.09
CA CYS A 213 2.03 -3.69 1.31
C CYS A 213 0.66 -3.62 1.98
N THR A 214 0.33 -4.67 2.73
CA THR A 214 -0.99 -4.93 3.29
C THR A 214 -0.99 -4.67 4.79
N ALA A 215 -2.10 -4.16 5.33
CA ALA A 215 -2.22 -3.88 6.77
C ALA A 215 -2.21 -5.17 7.60
N CYS A 216 -1.61 -5.10 8.78
CA CYS A 216 -1.73 -6.13 9.81
C CYS A 216 -3.14 -6.16 10.39
N THR A 217 -3.59 -7.35 10.81
CA THR A 217 -4.90 -7.51 11.45
C THR A 217 -4.93 -6.93 12.87
N ASP A 218 -3.83 -7.03 13.60
CA ASP A 218 -3.70 -6.48 14.95
C ASP A 218 -3.24 -5.02 14.90
N GLU A 219 -4.09 -4.11 15.39
CA GLU A 219 -3.81 -2.67 15.45
C GLU A 219 -2.61 -2.32 16.36
N ASN A 220 -2.21 -3.21 17.27
CA ASN A 220 -1.02 -3.03 18.12
C ASN A 220 0.24 -3.63 17.49
N CYS A 221 0.11 -4.29 16.34
CA CYS A 221 1.23 -4.86 15.62
C CYS A 221 1.94 -3.79 14.77
N ASN A 222 3.27 -3.70 14.88
CA ASN A 222 4.10 -2.84 14.05
C ASN A 222 4.54 -3.54 12.76
N VAL A 223 4.86 -4.84 12.86
CA VAL A 223 5.21 -5.69 11.72
C VAL A 223 4.59 -7.05 11.97
N CYS A 224 3.83 -7.56 11.01
CA CYS A 224 3.31 -8.92 10.99
C CYS A 224 3.98 -9.73 9.89
N ALA A 225 4.06 -11.04 10.05
CA ALA A 225 4.64 -11.93 9.03
C ALA A 225 3.66 -12.20 7.90
N GLU A 226 2.37 -12.24 8.21
CA GLU A 226 1.25 -12.48 7.29
C GLU A 226 -0.05 -11.95 7.90
N ALA A 227 -1.14 -12.02 7.14
CA ALA A 227 -2.47 -11.66 7.63
C ALA A 227 -2.98 -12.68 8.67
N GLY A 228 -3.72 -12.20 9.66
CA GLY A 228 -4.38 -13.03 10.67
C GLY A 228 -3.91 -12.80 12.10
N GLU A 229 -4.62 -13.44 13.02
CA GLU A 229 -4.34 -13.38 14.46
C GLU A 229 -3.05 -14.14 14.81
N GLY A 230 -2.30 -13.64 15.80
CA GLY A 230 -1.05 -14.28 16.25
C GLY A 230 0.10 -14.19 15.25
N LYS A 231 -0.04 -13.39 14.19
CA LYS A 231 0.97 -13.21 13.13
C LYS A 231 1.90 -12.03 13.35
N CYS A 232 1.81 -11.36 14.50
CA CYS A 232 2.68 -10.24 14.78
C CYS A 232 4.11 -10.70 15.07
N SER A 233 5.11 -10.09 14.43
CA SER A 233 6.52 -10.33 14.70
C SER A 233 7.14 -9.22 15.55
N GLN A 234 6.53 -8.04 15.58
CA GLN A 234 6.97 -6.91 16.38
C GLN A 234 5.79 -6.02 16.77
N CYS A 235 5.63 -5.73 18.05
CA CYS A 235 4.59 -4.84 18.56
C CYS A 235 4.96 -3.35 18.39
N LYS A 236 3.95 -2.49 18.38
CA LYS A 236 4.12 -1.03 18.45
C LYS A 236 4.72 -0.64 19.79
N THR A 237 5.35 0.54 19.82
CA THR A 237 5.98 1.10 21.03
C THR A 237 4.98 1.78 21.97
N THR A 238 3.72 1.88 21.57
CA THR A 238 2.61 2.44 22.33
C THR A 238 1.47 1.44 22.40
N GLY A 239 0.65 1.49 23.46
CA GLY A 239 -0.42 0.52 23.67
C GLY A 239 0.10 -0.84 24.13
N LYS A 240 -0.41 -1.92 23.52
CA LYS A 240 0.00 -3.30 23.82
C LYS A 240 1.35 -3.59 23.18
N MET A 241 2.42 -3.43 23.93
CA MET A 241 3.79 -3.46 23.41
C MET A 241 4.55 -4.76 23.66
N TYR A 242 4.01 -5.70 24.44
CA TYR A 242 4.69 -6.97 24.71
C TYR A 242 4.26 -8.04 23.72
N LEU A 243 5.22 -8.62 23.00
CA LEU A 243 4.93 -9.72 22.10
C LEU A 243 4.85 -11.04 22.87
N LYS A 244 3.65 -11.65 22.92
CA LYS A 244 3.40 -12.97 23.50
C LYS A 244 3.35 -14.02 22.42
N LYS A 245 4.32 -14.94 22.40
CA LYS A 245 4.44 -16.00 21.40
C LYS A 245 3.95 -17.32 21.97
N ALA A 246 3.50 -18.22 21.10
CA ALA A 246 3.40 -19.64 21.43
C ALA A 246 4.80 -20.27 21.40
N ASP A 247 4.99 -21.37 22.14
CA ASP A 247 6.27 -22.08 22.20
C ASP A 247 6.79 -22.46 20.81
N GLY A 248 8.03 -22.07 20.51
CA GLY A 248 8.67 -22.32 19.21
C GLY A 248 8.16 -21.45 18.05
N SER A 249 7.22 -20.53 18.29
CA SER A 249 6.72 -19.61 17.26
C SER A 249 7.65 -18.42 17.05
N GLN A 250 7.73 -17.95 15.80
CA GLN A 250 8.42 -16.70 15.45
C GLN A 250 7.50 -15.48 15.61
N THR A 251 6.17 -15.69 15.54
CA THR A 251 5.14 -14.65 15.67
C THR A 251 4.26 -14.87 16.91
N GLY A 252 3.48 -13.85 17.27
CA GLY A 252 2.58 -13.89 18.39
C GLY A 252 1.55 -12.77 18.37
N THR A 253 0.99 -12.48 19.53
CA THR A 253 -0.02 -11.43 19.75
C THR A 253 0.58 -10.32 20.61
N CYS A 254 0.23 -9.09 20.31
CA CYS A 254 0.64 -7.95 21.11
C CYS A 254 -0.28 -7.77 22.31
N VAL A 255 0.30 -7.80 23.50
CA VAL A 255 -0.41 -7.76 24.77
C VAL A 255 0.16 -6.69 25.70
N ASP A 256 -0.57 -6.36 26.76
CA ASP A 256 -0.06 -5.48 27.81
C ASP A 256 0.75 -6.25 28.88
N GLU A 257 1.28 -5.50 29.86
CA GLU A 257 2.11 -6.10 30.91
C GLU A 257 1.33 -7.09 31.80
N ALA A 258 0.04 -6.83 32.04
CA ALA A 258 -0.80 -7.67 32.88
C ALA A 258 -1.09 -9.01 32.16
N ASP A 259 -1.36 -8.95 30.86
CA ASP A 259 -1.59 -10.11 30.00
C ASP A 259 -0.35 -11.05 29.89
N CYS A 260 0.87 -10.52 30.06
CA CYS A 260 2.06 -11.36 30.20
C CYS A 260 2.04 -12.17 31.51
N LYS A 261 1.49 -11.62 32.58
CA LYS A 261 1.47 -12.24 33.92
C LYS A 261 0.28 -13.17 34.12
N ASP A 262 -0.71 -13.10 33.23
CA ASP A 262 -1.90 -13.94 33.29
C ASP A 262 -1.53 -15.44 33.24
N GLY A 263 -2.12 -16.22 34.15
CA GLY A 263 -1.79 -17.63 34.35
C GLY A 263 -0.41 -17.92 34.97
N SER A 264 0.41 -16.90 35.28
CA SER A 264 1.75 -17.03 35.88
C SER A 264 2.73 -17.91 35.09
N THR A 265 2.49 -18.16 33.79
CA THR A 265 3.36 -18.97 32.91
C THR A 265 4.39 -18.14 32.16
N HIS A 266 4.20 -16.82 32.13
CA HIS A 266 5.07 -15.86 31.47
C HIS A 266 5.31 -14.64 32.37
N TYR A 267 6.30 -13.85 32.01
CA TYR A 267 6.60 -12.55 32.63
C TYR A 267 7.02 -11.53 31.57
N PRO A 268 6.80 -10.22 31.81
CA PRO A 268 7.23 -9.18 30.90
C PRO A 268 8.76 -8.99 30.93
N ASP A 269 9.40 -9.01 29.76
CA ASP A 269 10.77 -8.57 29.55
C ASP A 269 10.75 -7.15 28.96
N ASP A 270 11.03 -6.16 29.79
CA ASP A 270 11.02 -4.75 29.42
C ASP A 270 12.05 -4.37 28.36
N PRO A 271 13.33 -4.75 28.48
CA PRO A 271 14.32 -4.54 27.42
C PRO A 271 13.92 -5.14 26.07
N ALA A 272 13.39 -6.37 26.06
CA ALA A 272 13.03 -7.06 24.83
C ALA A 272 11.63 -6.72 24.30
N LYS A 273 10.76 -6.18 25.15
CA LYS A 273 9.32 -5.99 24.90
C LYS A 273 8.64 -7.28 24.43
N THR A 274 8.91 -8.37 25.15
CA THR A 274 8.32 -9.70 24.93
C THR A 274 7.75 -10.26 26.23
N CYS A 275 6.73 -11.10 26.16
CA CYS A 275 6.41 -11.99 27.28
C CYS A 275 7.33 -13.22 27.19
N LYS A 276 8.29 -13.34 28.11
CA LYS A 276 9.13 -14.54 28.21
C LYS A 276 8.43 -15.60 29.04
N SER A 277 8.54 -16.85 28.64
CA SER A 277 8.05 -17.98 29.42
C SER A 277 8.86 -18.12 30.71
N CYS A 278 8.26 -18.69 31.76
CA CYS A 278 8.96 -18.95 33.02
C CYS A 278 10.18 -19.85 32.83
N ALA A 279 10.11 -20.82 31.92
CA ALA A 279 11.20 -21.75 31.61
C ALA A 279 12.42 -21.05 30.96
N GLU A 280 12.20 -19.96 30.21
CA GLU A 280 13.30 -19.15 29.66
C GLU A 280 14.02 -18.32 30.73
N GLY A 281 13.30 -17.89 31.78
CA GLY A 281 13.90 -17.15 32.91
C GLY A 281 14.56 -18.07 33.94
N VAL A 282 13.92 -19.19 34.24
CA VAL A 282 14.40 -20.22 35.16
C VAL A 282 14.19 -21.58 34.50
N PRO A 283 15.26 -22.31 34.13
CA PRO A 283 15.14 -23.61 33.51
C PRO A 283 14.22 -24.56 34.27
N ASN A 284 13.34 -25.25 33.56
CA ASN A 284 12.35 -26.18 34.10
C ASN A 284 11.29 -25.54 35.03
N CYS A 285 11.14 -24.22 35.02
CA CYS A 285 10.10 -23.54 35.77
C CYS A 285 8.77 -23.51 35.00
N ARG A 286 7.69 -23.94 35.65
CA ARG A 286 6.32 -23.94 35.08
C ARG A 286 5.60 -22.63 35.34
N THR A 287 5.65 -22.14 36.59
CA THR A 287 5.02 -20.87 36.97
C THR A 287 5.98 -20.00 37.75
N CYS A 288 5.93 -18.70 37.54
CA CYS A 288 6.87 -17.75 38.09
C CYS A 288 6.24 -16.39 38.37
N THR A 289 6.93 -15.59 39.19
CA THR A 289 6.65 -14.18 39.43
C THR A 289 7.89 -13.35 39.14
N LYS A 290 7.68 -12.13 38.63
CA LYS A 290 8.75 -11.15 38.45
C LYS A 290 8.43 -9.92 39.29
N GLU A 291 9.38 -9.54 40.15
CA GLU A 291 9.28 -8.33 40.97
C GLU A 291 9.38 -7.08 40.09
N SER A 292 8.53 -6.07 40.33
CA SER A 292 8.43 -4.89 39.46
C SER A 292 9.69 -4.01 39.42
N SER A 293 10.59 -4.17 40.39
CA SER A 293 11.81 -3.35 40.56
C SER A 293 13.12 -4.13 40.37
N GLY A 294 13.04 -5.43 40.06
CA GLY A 294 14.19 -6.30 39.86
C GLY A 294 14.07 -7.15 38.60
N ASN A 295 15.19 -7.42 37.93
CA ASN A 295 15.23 -8.42 36.84
C ASN A 295 15.14 -9.87 37.35
N THR A 296 14.81 -10.07 38.63
CA THR A 296 14.77 -11.38 39.28
C THR A 296 13.43 -12.05 39.03
N VAL A 297 13.47 -13.21 38.38
CA VAL A 297 12.33 -14.11 38.20
C VAL A 297 12.38 -15.16 39.30
N THR A 298 11.30 -15.27 40.06
CA THR A 298 11.12 -16.29 41.10
C THR A 298 10.25 -17.42 40.55
N CYS A 299 10.74 -18.65 40.60
CA CYS A 299 9.94 -19.82 40.25
C CYS A 299 9.05 -20.22 41.43
N SER A 300 7.75 -20.29 41.17
CA SER A 300 6.72 -20.68 42.15
C SER A 300 6.38 -22.17 42.05
N ALA A 301 6.48 -22.76 40.85
CA ALA A 301 6.33 -24.19 40.64
C ALA A 301 7.18 -24.65 39.45
N CYS A 302 7.85 -25.80 39.60
CA CYS A 302 8.61 -26.42 38.52
C CYS A 302 7.72 -27.27 37.60
N LEU A 303 8.26 -27.64 36.44
CA LEU A 303 7.68 -28.66 35.56
C LEU A 303 7.66 -30.03 36.25
N GLU A 304 6.85 -30.95 35.74
CA GLU A 304 6.75 -32.31 36.28
C GLU A 304 8.12 -33.01 36.29
N GLY A 305 8.42 -33.72 37.39
CA GLY A 305 9.72 -34.36 37.62
C GLY A 305 10.79 -33.45 38.18
N PHE A 306 10.45 -32.20 38.54
CA PHE A 306 11.35 -31.24 39.17
C PHE A 306 10.73 -30.66 40.45
N PHE A 307 11.58 -30.31 41.41
CA PHE A 307 11.20 -29.61 42.64
C PHE A 307 11.90 -28.27 42.76
N VAL A 308 11.28 -27.35 43.51
CA VAL A 308 11.84 -26.04 43.81
C VAL A 308 12.92 -26.22 44.88
N GLU A 309 14.18 -26.26 44.47
CA GLU A 309 15.32 -26.30 45.40
C GLU A 309 15.58 -24.92 46.01
N SER A 310 15.40 -23.88 45.19
CA SER A 310 15.46 -22.49 45.61
C SER A 310 14.50 -21.66 44.77
N LYS A 311 14.26 -20.41 45.17
CA LYS A 311 13.41 -19.44 44.44
C LYS A 311 13.82 -19.26 42.96
N SER A 312 15.00 -19.69 42.54
CA SER A 312 15.46 -19.59 41.15
C SER A 312 16.06 -20.90 40.61
N THR A 313 15.76 -22.06 41.23
CA THR A 313 16.32 -23.35 40.79
C THR A 313 15.29 -24.46 40.89
N CYS A 314 15.03 -25.09 39.74
CA CYS A 314 14.25 -26.33 39.62
C CYS A 314 15.20 -27.50 39.40
N THR A 315 15.25 -28.42 40.34
CA THR A 315 16.16 -29.57 40.33
C THR A 315 15.37 -30.84 40.08
N ALA A 316 15.94 -31.75 39.29
CA ALA A 316 15.26 -32.99 38.93
C ALA A 316 15.06 -33.89 40.16
N CYS A 317 13.93 -34.58 40.21
CA CYS A 317 13.76 -35.69 41.15
C CYS A 317 14.78 -36.80 40.82
N ALA A 318 15.27 -37.48 41.86
CA ALA A 318 16.26 -38.54 41.71
C ALA A 318 15.68 -39.77 40.98
N ASP A 319 14.40 -40.07 41.24
CA ASP A 319 13.66 -41.13 40.53
C ASP A 319 12.97 -40.56 39.27
N SER A 320 13.30 -41.11 38.11
CA SER A 320 12.72 -40.73 36.81
C SER A 320 11.21 -40.99 36.71
N ASN A 321 10.66 -41.88 37.54
CA ASN A 321 9.24 -42.20 37.63
C ASN A 321 8.50 -41.33 38.65
N CYS A 322 9.21 -40.41 39.31
CA CYS A 322 8.61 -39.44 40.19
C CYS A 322 8.05 -38.24 39.39
N ALA A 323 6.79 -37.90 39.63
CA ALA A 323 6.14 -36.72 39.04
C ALA A 323 6.31 -35.47 39.93
N VAL A 324 6.27 -35.65 41.25
CA VAL A 324 6.48 -34.59 42.25
C VAL A 324 7.36 -35.14 43.37
N CYS A 325 8.46 -34.46 43.66
CA CYS A 325 9.27 -34.72 44.84
C CYS A 325 9.23 -33.50 45.78
N ASP A 326 8.78 -33.71 47.01
CA ASP A 326 8.57 -32.64 48.00
C ASP A 326 9.59 -32.79 49.13
N GLY A 327 10.40 -31.75 49.37
CA GLY A 327 11.43 -31.76 50.42
C GLY A 327 12.81 -32.24 49.98
N GLY A 328 12.99 -32.57 48.69
CA GLY A 328 14.30 -32.88 48.10
C GLY A 328 14.21 -33.92 46.97
N ALA A 329 15.31 -34.13 46.26
CA ALA A 329 15.36 -34.98 45.06
C ALA A 329 14.88 -36.44 45.31
N ASP A 330 15.18 -37.00 46.48
CA ASP A 330 14.85 -38.39 46.84
C ASP A 330 13.48 -38.56 47.52
N GLN A 331 12.72 -37.47 47.72
CA GLN A 331 11.47 -37.49 48.49
C GLN A 331 10.26 -37.47 47.55
N CYS A 332 10.04 -38.57 46.82
CA CYS A 332 8.91 -38.66 45.90
C CYS A 332 7.57 -38.64 46.64
N SER A 333 6.74 -37.64 46.36
CA SER A 333 5.40 -37.48 46.94
C SER A 333 4.28 -37.87 45.98
N LYS A 334 4.56 -37.87 44.67
CA LYS A 334 3.63 -38.34 43.63
C LYS A 334 4.41 -39.00 42.48
N CYS A 335 4.01 -40.21 42.10
CA CYS A 335 4.57 -40.88 40.94
C CYS A 335 3.88 -40.44 39.63
N LYS A 336 4.56 -40.66 38.51
CA LYS A 336 3.97 -40.55 37.17
C LYS A 336 2.90 -41.61 36.96
N ASP A 337 2.02 -41.39 35.99
CA ASP A 337 0.97 -42.34 35.66
C ASP A 337 1.53 -43.74 35.38
N GLY A 338 0.93 -44.76 35.99
CA GLY A 338 1.37 -46.15 35.90
C GLY A 338 2.35 -46.60 37.00
N PHE A 339 2.75 -45.70 37.90
CA PHE A 339 3.64 -46.00 39.02
C PHE A 339 2.95 -45.74 40.37
N ASN A 340 3.38 -46.45 41.41
CA ASN A 340 2.85 -46.31 42.76
C ASN A 340 3.99 -45.97 43.72
N LEU A 341 3.70 -45.19 44.76
CA LEU A 341 4.64 -44.98 45.86
C LEU A 341 4.89 -46.32 46.54
N ASP A 342 6.15 -46.72 46.62
CA ASP A 342 6.54 -47.85 47.45
C ASP A 342 6.30 -47.45 48.91
N SER A 343 5.28 -48.02 49.55
CA SER A 343 5.09 -47.82 50.99
C SER A 343 6.29 -48.43 51.68
N LYS A 344 7.24 -47.61 52.12
CA LYS A 344 8.31 -48.10 52.99
C LYS A 344 7.66 -48.69 54.26
N VAL A 345 7.84 -50.01 54.37
CA VAL A 345 7.82 -50.82 55.59
C VAL A 345 8.66 -50.17 56.70
#